data_AF-A0A7X7TKZ3-F1
#
_entry.id   AF-A0A7X7TKZ3-F1
#
_cell.length_a   1.000
_cell.length_b   1.000
_cell.length_c   1.000
_cell.angle_alpha   90.00
_cell.angle_beta   90.00
_cell.angle_gamma   90.00
#
_symmetry.space_group_name_H-M   'P 1'
#
loop_
_entity.id
_entity.type
_entity.pdbx_description
1 polymer ?
#
loop_
_entity_poly.entity_id
_entity_poly.type
_entity_poly.pdbx_seq_one_letter_code
_entity_poly.pdbx_strand_id
1 'polypeptide(L)'
;PKEEEEESKEVEPFTKEEVTKFLNSIKSDRLYAAYYLLAMTGARRGEILGLKWSDIELDGGKTWSDNDLKGGKMHIQRSLCEVQDKETGKLKREFQPPKTKKSNRVFPLLPEMVAILKSHRKRQLEEKLVFGKEYHDEDLIFCSENGQRLWPRNFNRSYARHLKNAGIPHKKLHALRHTFCTLLLEAGEDLKNVQELVGHSRISTTADIYSHVLEKRKKKAIEKLGNILAVK
;
A
#
# COMPACT_ATOMS: atom_id res chain seq x y z
N PRO A 1 -15.03 -20.39 -27.23
CA PRO A 1 -13.92 -21.33 -26.97
C PRO A 1 -12.84 -20.68 -26.10
N LYS A 2 -12.65 -21.25 -24.90
CA LYS A 2 -11.72 -20.88 -23.82
C LYS A 2 -12.02 -19.57 -23.08
N GLU A 3 -13.19 -19.55 -22.44
CA GLU A 3 -13.29 -19.03 -21.07
C GLU A 3 -12.59 -20.05 -20.16
N GLU A 4 -11.28 -19.89 -19.96
CA GLU A 4 -10.60 -20.56 -18.85
C GLU A 4 -10.86 -19.70 -17.61
N GLU A 5 -11.80 -20.17 -16.78
CA GLU A 5 -11.92 -19.74 -15.38
C GLU A 5 -10.55 -19.90 -14.72
N GLU A 6 -9.82 -18.78 -14.54
CA GLU A 6 -8.72 -18.74 -13.59
C GLU A 6 -9.31 -19.00 -12.21
N GLU A 7 -9.31 -20.26 -11.77
CA GLU A 7 -9.43 -20.64 -10.36
C GLU A 7 -8.52 -19.69 -9.56
N SER A 8 -9.15 -18.75 -8.84
CA SER A 8 -8.43 -17.72 -8.13
C SER A 8 -7.67 -18.39 -7.00
N LYS A 9 -6.38 -18.71 -7.21
CA LYS A 9 -5.49 -19.18 -6.15
C LYS A 9 -5.63 -18.26 -4.95
N GLU A 10 -6.12 -18.82 -3.85
CA GLU A 10 -6.36 -18.15 -2.59
C GLU A 10 -5.10 -17.33 -2.22
N VAL A 11 -5.26 -16.01 -2.05
CA VAL A 11 -4.11 -15.14 -1.79
C VAL A 11 -3.72 -15.31 -0.33
N GLU A 12 -2.66 -16.10 -0.10
CA GLU A 12 -2.14 -16.31 1.25
C GLU A 12 -1.62 -14.99 1.85
N PRO A 13 -2.20 -14.50 2.96
CA PRO A 13 -1.72 -13.31 3.63
C PRO A 13 -0.37 -13.57 4.33
N PHE A 14 0.38 -12.51 4.56
CA PHE A 14 1.51 -12.52 5.51
C PHE A 14 1.02 -12.65 6.95
N THR A 15 1.80 -13.32 7.80
CA THR A 15 1.68 -13.16 9.26
C THR A 15 2.27 -11.82 9.72
N LYS A 16 1.96 -11.40 10.96
CA LYS A 16 2.52 -10.19 11.57
C LYS A 16 4.06 -10.25 11.65
N GLU A 17 4.60 -11.41 11.98
CA GLU A 17 6.03 -11.68 12.07
C GLU A 17 6.69 -11.58 10.70
N GLU A 18 6.06 -12.13 9.65
CA GLU A 18 6.57 -12.04 8.28
C GLU A 18 6.59 -10.59 7.77
N VAL A 19 5.54 -9.79 8.00
CA VAL A 19 5.53 -8.37 7.62
C VAL A 19 6.64 -7.61 8.36
N THR A 20 6.77 -7.85 9.66
CA THR A 20 7.80 -7.19 10.49
C THR A 20 9.21 -7.58 10.02
N LYS A 21 9.45 -8.86 9.76
CA LYS A 21 10.71 -9.39 9.23
C LYS A 21 11.03 -8.77 7.87
N PHE A 22 10.04 -8.72 6.96
CA PHE A 22 10.18 -8.10 5.65
C PHE A 22 10.60 -6.65 5.79
N LEU A 23 9.82 -5.81 6.49
CA LEU A 23 10.10 -4.37 6.63
C LEU A 23 11.46 -4.11 7.29
N ASN A 24 11.82 -4.88 8.33
CA ASN A 24 13.13 -4.74 8.97
C ASN A 24 14.29 -5.09 8.02
N SER A 25 14.13 -6.11 7.17
CA SER A 25 15.17 -6.54 6.23
C SER A 25 15.49 -5.53 5.13
N ILE A 26 14.59 -4.56 4.88
CA ILE A 26 14.71 -3.58 3.79
C ILE A 26 14.82 -2.13 4.29
N LYS A 27 15.12 -1.90 5.57
CA LYS A 27 15.21 -0.53 6.14
C LYS A 27 16.18 0.39 5.40
N SER A 28 17.26 -0.16 4.83
CA SER A 28 18.25 0.59 4.05
C SER A 28 17.90 0.71 2.56
N ASP A 29 16.83 0.06 2.09
CA ASP A 29 16.43 0.11 0.69
C ASP A 29 15.96 1.51 0.30
N ARG A 30 16.33 1.94 -0.91
CA ARG A 30 15.97 3.27 -1.43
C ARG A 30 14.44 3.48 -1.49
N LEU A 31 13.68 2.41 -1.76
CA LEU A 31 12.22 2.42 -1.86
C LEU A 31 11.54 1.87 -0.60
N TYR A 32 12.24 1.82 0.54
CA TYR A 32 11.68 1.38 1.83
C TYR A 32 10.32 2.02 2.13
N ALA A 33 10.21 3.34 1.96
CA ALA A 33 8.98 4.09 2.20
C ALA A 33 7.80 3.60 1.33
N ALA A 34 8.05 3.16 0.10
CA ALA A 34 7.00 2.61 -0.77
C ALA A 34 6.46 1.29 -0.22
N TYR A 35 7.35 0.39 0.20
CA TYR A 35 6.98 -0.90 0.77
C TYR A 35 6.29 -0.76 2.13
N TYR A 36 6.76 0.16 2.96
CA TYR A 36 6.13 0.49 4.24
C TYR A 36 4.71 1.00 4.04
N LEU A 37 4.48 1.95 3.12
CA LEU A 37 3.13 2.44 2.84
C LEU A 37 2.22 1.35 2.24
N LEU A 38 2.73 0.47 1.38
CA LEU A 38 1.94 -0.67 0.87
C LEU A 38 1.42 -1.56 2.00
N ALA A 39 2.27 -1.85 3.00
CA ALA A 39 1.90 -2.67 4.15
C ALA A 39 0.93 -1.94 5.10
N MET A 40 1.12 -0.63 5.29
CA MET A 40 0.41 0.14 6.33
C MET A 40 -0.86 0.86 5.84
N THR A 41 -1.12 0.90 4.53
CA THR A 41 -2.30 1.57 3.97
C THR A 41 -3.19 0.64 3.14
N GLY A 42 -2.68 -0.55 2.81
CA GLY A 42 -3.31 -1.46 1.87
C GLY A 42 -3.47 -0.87 0.46
N ALA A 43 -2.82 0.25 0.12
CA ALA A 43 -2.91 0.84 -1.21
C ALA A 43 -2.43 -0.13 -2.30
N ARG A 44 -2.99 0.01 -3.51
CA ARG A 44 -2.53 -0.80 -4.65
C ARG A 44 -1.16 -0.31 -5.10
N ARG A 45 -0.35 -1.20 -5.68
CA ARG A 45 0.96 -0.86 -6.27
C ARG A 45 0.90 0.38 -7.16
N GLY A 46 -0.02 0.41 -8.12
CA GLY A 46 -0.14 1.53 -9.04
C GLY A 46 -0.50 2.84 -8.34
N GLU A 47 -1.32 2.78 -7.28
CA GLU A 47 -1.67 3.94 -6.46
C GLU A 47 -0.42 4.50 -5.77
N ILE A 48 0.36 3.64 -5.10
CA ILE A 48 1.63 4.05 -4.46
C ILE A 48 2.60 4.64 -5.49
N LEU A 49 2.83 3.95 -6.60
CA LEU A 49 3.74 4.44 -7.65
C LEU A 49 3.21 5.68 -8.40
N GLY A 50 1.93 6.03 -8.20
CA GLY A 50 1.29 7.23 -8.76
C GLY A 50 1.26 8.43 -7.81
N LEU A 51 1.69 8.26 -6.56
CA LEU A 51 1.68 9.34 -5.56
C LEU A 51 2.69 10.43 -5.92
N LYS A 52 2.24 11.66 -5.69
CA LYS A 52 3.02 12.89 -5.81
C LYS A 52 3.15 13.59 -4.47
N TRP A 53 4.16 14.43 -4.30
CA TRP A 53 4.29 15.20 -3.06
C TRP A 53 3.13 16.17 -2.87
N SER A 54 2.54 16.67 -3.96
CA SER A 54 1.29 17.45 -3.94
C SER A 54 0.09 16.70 -3.34
N ASP A 55 0.14 15.38 -3.20
CA ASP A 55 -0.93 14.58 -2.60
C ASP A 55 -0.83 14.46 -1.09
N ILE A 56 0.21 15.01 -0.47
CA ILE A 56 0.46 14.89 0.98
C ILE A 56 0.15 16.23 1.64
N GLU A 57 -0.91 16.25 2.45
CA GLU A 57 -1.26 17.37 3.31
C GLU A 57 -0.76 17.06 4.73
N LEU A 58 0.12 17.89 5.29
CA LEU A 58 0.58 17.73 6.67
C LEU A 58 -0.34 18.46 7.63
N ASP A 59 -0.61 17.87 8.79
CA ASP A 59 -1.52 18.47 9.77
C ASP A 59 -0.98 19.79 10.34
N GLY A 60 -1.88 20.70 10.72
CA GLY A 60 -1.51 21.92 11.47
C GLY A 60 -0.69 22.94 10.69
N GLY A 61 -0.80 22.96 9.35
CA GLY A 61 -0.06 23.89 8.48
C GLY A 61 1.45 23.59 8.39
N LYS A 62 1.86 22.37 8.76
CA LYS A 62 3.27 21.97 8.82
C LYS A 62 3.89 21.84 7.43
N THR A 63 5.20 22.01 7.38
CA THR A 63 6.03 21.78 6.18
C THR A 63 7.03 20.65 6.42
N TRP A 64 7.63 20.15 5.35
CA TRP A 64 8.60 19.05 5.43
C TRP A 64 9.86 19.37 6.26
N SER A 65 10.15 20.64 6.53
CA SER A 65 11.29 21.04 7.38
C SER A 65 10.98 20.94 8.88
N ASP A 66 9.72 20.86 9.29
CA ASP A 66 9.35 20.83 10.71
C ASP A 66 9.88 19.58 11.42
N ASN A 67 10.37 19.77 12.65
CA ASN A 67 10.96 18.69 13.45
C ASN A 67 9.92 17.85 14.22
N ASP A 68 8.73 18.41 14.49
CA ASP A 68 7.64 17.76 15.22
C ASP A 68 6.42 17.56 14.31
N LEU A 69 6.53 16.60 13.39
CA LEU A 69 5.46 16.27 12.45
C LEU A 69 4.43 15.35 13.11
N LYS A 70 3.18 15.80 13.18
CA LYS A 70 2.09 15.15 13.93
C LYS A 70 1.23 14.17 13.13
N GLY A 71 1.45 14.06 11.83
CA GLY A 71 0.62 13.28 10.91
C GLY A 71 0.23 14.08 9.68
N GLY A 72 -0.80 13.62 8.99
CA GLY A 72 -1.33 14.28 7.82
C GLY A 72 -2.38 13.46 7.10
N LYS A 73 -2.59 13.77 5.82
CA LYS A 73 -3.50 13.10 4.92
C LYS A 73 -2.79 12.82 3.61
N MET A 74 -3.04 11.63 3.06
CA MET A 74 -2.57 11.22 1.75
C MET A 74 -3.75 11.08 0.80
N HIS A 75 -3.73 11.82 -0.29
CA HIS A 75 -4.78 11.83 -1.30
C HIS A 75 -4.45 10.82 -2.41
N ILE A 76 -5.09 9.67 -2.39
CA ILE A 76 -4.91 8.64 -3.42
C ILE A 76 -5.85 8.95 -4.58
N GLN A 77 -5.31 9.50 -5.67
CA GLN A 77 -6.12 10.06 -6.76
C GLN A 77 -5.69 9.62 -8.17
N ARG A 78 -4.66 8.78 -8.29
CA ARG A 78 -4.18 8.24 -9.56
C ARG A 78 -3.46 6.92 -9.38
N SER A 79 -3.27 6.21 -10.48
CA SER A 79 -2.53 4.96 -10.52
C SER A 79 -1.55 4.98 -11.68
N LEU A 80 -0.28 4.63 -11.42
CA LEU A 80 0.70 4.37 -12.47
C LEU A 80 0.49 2.95 -13.02
N CYS A 81 0.21 2.86 -14.32
CA CYS A 81 -0.08 1.61 -15.03
C CYS A 81 0.95 1.37 -16.15
N GLU A 82 1.20 0.09 -16.45
CA GLU A 82 1.86 -0.32 -17.69
C GLU A 82 0.77 -0.53 -18.74
N VAL A 83 0.84 0.22 -19.83
CA VAL A 83 -0.10 0.13 -20.96
C VAL A 83 0.68 -0.09 -22.24
N GLN A 84 0.09 -0.81 -23.19
CA GLN A 84 0.67 -0.95 -24.51
C GLN A 84 0.37 0.32 -25.32
N ASP A 85 1.42 0.91 -25.87
CA ASP A 85 1.31 2.03 -26.78
C ASP A 85 0.69 1.55 -28.11
N LYS A 86 -0.39 2.21 -28.54
CA LYS A 86 -1.15 1.79 -29.71
C LYS A 86 -0.41 2.01 -31.04
N GLU A 87 0.51 2.96 -31.09
CA GLU A 87 1.23 3.31 -32.31
C GLU A 87 2.51 2.47 -32.45
N THR A 88 3.24 2.31 -31.36
CA THR A 88 4.55 1.64 -31.37
C THR A 88 4.50 0.18 -30.93
N GLY A 89 3.39 -0.27 -30.33
CA GLY A 89 3.24 -1.61 -29.74
C GLY A 89 4.07 -1.84 -28.48
N LYS A 90 4.88 -0.86 -28.04
CA LYS A 90 5.77 -0.96 -26.88
C LYS A 90 5.02 -0.68 -25.58
N LEU A 91 5.48 -1.27 -24.48
CA LEU A 91 4.94 -0.91 -23.16
C LEU A 91 5.39 0.50 -22.76
N LYS A 92 4.46 1.28 -22.21
CA LYS A 92 4.72 2.59 -21.61
C LYS A 92 4.10 2.69 -20.21
N ARG A 93 4.61 3.65 -19.44
CA ARG A 93 4.15 3.97 -18.08
C ARG A 93 3.23 5.18 -18.14
N GLU A 94 1.96 4.98 -17.82
CA GLU A 94 0.93 6.02 -17.93
C GLU A 94 0.17 6.19 -16.62
N PHE A 95 -0.13 7.44 -16.26
CA PHE A 95 -1.05 7.71 -15.15
C PHE A 95 -2.47 7.53 -15.64
N GLN A 96 -3.20 6.68 -14.95
CA GLN A 96 -4.63 6.55 -15.14
C GLN A 96 -5.34 7.16 -13.92
N PRO A 97 -6.45 7.88 -14.13
CA PRO A 97 -7.34 8.16 -13.03
C PRO A 97 -7.81 6.82 -12.44
N PRO A 98 -8.18 6.79 -11.16
CA PRO A 98 -8.69 5.58 -10.55
C PRO A 98 -9.87 5.02 -11.35
N LYS A 99 -9.93 3.69 -11.46
CA LYS A 99 -10.96 2.98 -12.23
C LYS A 99 -12.40 3.31 -11.79
N THR A 100 -12.61 3.89 -10.60
CA THR A 100 -13.92 4.30 -10.07
C THR A 100 -13.82 5.57 -9.23
N LYS A 101 -14.88 6.40 -9.18
CA LYS A 101 -14.96 7.59 -8.30
C LYS A 101 -14.67 7.26 -6.82
N LYS A 102 -15.05 6.06 -6.34
CA LYS A 102 -14.79 5.57 -4.97
C LYS A 102 -13.32 5.24 -4.68
N SER A 103 -12.48 5.14 -5.71
CA SER A 103 -11.05 4.88 -5.50
C SER A 103 -10.26 6.16 -5.21
N ASN A 104 -10.84 7.35 -5.50
CA ASN A 104 -10.37 8.62 -4.94
C ASN A 104 -10.67 8.62 -3.45
N ARG A 105 -9.64 8.60 -2.62
CA ARG A 105 -9.80 8.57 -1.17
C ARG A 105 -8.70 9.32 -0.47
N VAL A 106 -9.00 9.69 0.77
CA VAL A 106 -8.04 10.29 1.69
C VAL A 106 -7.69 9.24 2.73
N PHE A 107 -6.40 8.98 2.91
CA PHE A 107 -5.88 8.08 3.92
C PHE A 107 -5.19 8.89 5.02
N PRO A 108 -5.52 8.70 6.31
CA PRO A 108 -4.85 9.39 7.40
C PRO A 108 -3.41 8.89 7.55
N LEU A 109 -2.44 9.80 7.54
CA LEU A 109 -1.04 9.51 7.77
C LEU A 109 -0.71 9.65 9.25
N LEU A 110 -0.15 8.58 9.82
CA LEU A 110 0.39 8.59 11.17
C LEU A 110 1.73 9.34 11.21
N PRO A 111 2.14 9.89 12.37
CA PRO A 111 3.44 10.57 12.54
C PRO A 111 4.63 9.74 12.00
N GLU A 112 4.63 8.43 12.24
CA GLU A 112 5.69 7.52 11.79
C GLU A 112 5.77 7.43 10.26
N MET A 113 4.62 7.37 9.57
CA MET A 113 4.57 7.37 8.11
C MET A 113 5.14 8.68 7.54
N VAL A 114 4.79 9.80 8.18
CA VAL A 114 5.30 11.12 7.79
C VAL A 114 6.82 11.21 8.00
N ALA A 115 7.34 10.68 9.11
CA ALA A 115 8.78 10.64 9.36
C ALA A 115 9.54 9.80 8.32
N ILE A 116 8.98 8.65 7.92
CA ILE A 116 9.53 7.80 6.86
C ILE A 116 9.51 8.54 5.51
N LEU A 117 8.39 9.19 5.18
CA LEU A 117 8.27 10.00 3.97
C LEU A 117 9.23 11.20 3.96
N LYS A 118 9.46 11.86 5.10
CA LYS A 118 10.43 12.96 5.22
C LYS A 118 11.85 12.48 4.93
N SER A 119 12.21 11.32 5.47
CA SER A 119 13.52 10.70 5.22
C SER A 119 13.70 10.34 3.74
N HIS A 120 12.65 9.80 3.12
CA HIS A 120 12.61 9.52 1.68
C HIS A 120 12.74 10.80 0.84
N ARG A 121 12.00 11.87 1.20
CA ARG A 121 12.06 13.18 0.55
C ARG A 121 13.47 13.78 0.60
N LYS A 122 14.14 13.68 1.74
CA LYS A 122 15.52 14.18 1.90
C LYS A 122 16.47 13.49 0.91
N ARG A 123 16.45 12.16 0.84
CA ARG A 123 17.25 11.40 -0.13
C ARG A 123 16.95 11.81 -1.57
N GLN A 124 15.67 11.95 -1.91
CA GLN A 124 15.28 12.36 -3.25
C GLN A 124 15.76 13.79 -3.59
N LEU A 125 15.79 14.71 -2.63
CA LEU A 125 16.36 16.04 -2.83
C LEU A 125 17.88 15.97 -3.08
N GLU A 126 18.59 15.08 -2.40
CA GLU A 126 20.01 14.82 -2.68
C GLU A 126 20.21 14.27 -4.10
N GLU A 127 19.37 13.32 -4.54
CA GLU A 127 19.36 12.81 -5.91
C GLU A 127 19.07 13.92 -6.94
N LYS A 128 18.10 14.79 -6.68
CA LYS A 128 17.80 15.97 -7.52
C LYS A 128 19.02 16.88 -7.69
N LEU A 129 19.81 17.08 -6.63
CA LEU A 129 21.03 17.87 -6.70
C LEU A 129 22.12 17.19 -7.54
N VAL A 130 22.26 15.87 -7.42
CA VAL A 130 23.25 15.08 -8.19
C VAL A 130 22.94 15.09 -9.69
N PHE A 131 21.68 14.86 -10.08
CA PHE A 131 21.28 14.82 -11.49
C PHE A 131 21.07 16.22 -12.10
N GLY A 132 20.81 17.24 -11.27
CA GLY A 132 20.64 18.62 -11.72
C GLY A 132 19.59 18.74 -12.84
N LYS A 133 20.02 19.23 -14.00
CA LYS A 133 19.14 19.43 -15.18
C LYS A 133 18.65 18.12 -15.82
N GLU A 134 19.32 17.00 -15.56
CA GLU A 134 18.92 15.69 -16.09
C GLU A 134 17.85 15.01 -15.22
N TYR A 135 17.54 15.58 -14.05
CA TYR A 135 16.49 15.05 -13.19
C TYR A 135 15.11 15.30 -13.81
N HIS A 136 14.33 14.24 -13.97
CA HIS A 136 12.97 14.32 -14.50
C HIS A 136 11.94 14.56 -13.39
N ASP A 137 11.66 15.83 -13.08
CA ASP A 137 10.78 16.19 -11.98
C ASP A 137 9.30 16.18 -12.35
N GLU A 138 8.63 15.06 -12.09
CA GLU A 138 7.16 14.94 -12.21
C GLU A 138 6.43 15.09 -10.86
N ASP A 139 7.12 15.56 -9.82
CA ASP A 139 6.66 15.64 -8.43
C ASP A 139 6.34 14.28 -7.79
N LEU A 140 6.84 13.18 -8.37
CA LEU A 140 6.61 11.83 -7.85
C LEU A 140 7.28 11.59 -6.51
N ILE A 141 6.57 10.93 -5.58
CA ILE A 141 7.18 10.44 -4.34
C ILE A 141 8.11 9.26 -4.66
N PHE A 142 7.65 8.29 -5.45
CA PHE A 142 8.41 7.07 -5.75
C PHE A 142 8.79 7.00 -7.23
N CYS A 143 10.02 7.43 -7.52
CA CYS A 143 10.62 7.44 -8.85
C CYS A 143 11.98 6.72 -8.85
N SER A 144 12.62 6.56 -10.01
CA SER A 144 14.05 6.23 -10.10
C SER A 144 14.92 7.39 -9.62
N GLU A 145 16.22 7.16 -9.47
CA GLU A 145 17.18 8.15 -8.97
C GLU A 145 17.21 9.43 -9.83
N ASN A 146 16.99 9.31 -11.14
CA ASN A 146 16.88 10.44 -12.06
C ASN A 146 15.45 10.99 -12.22
N GLY A 147 14.53 10.69 -11.29
CA GLY A 147 13.16 11.23 -11.32
C GLY A 147 12.17 10.50 -12.23
N GLN A 148 12.61 9.57 -13.08
CA GLN A 148 11.68 8.87 -13.97
C GLN A 148 10.70 7.96 -13.23
N ARG A 149 9.51 7.78 -13.84
CA ARG A 149 8.49 6.82 -13.38
C ARG A 149 9.08 5.43 -13.20
N LEU A 150 8.83 4.78 -12.07
CA LEU A 150 9.25 3.39 -11.90
C LEU A 150 8.52 2.46 -12.86
N TRP A 151 9.18 1.40 -13.30
CA TRP A 151 8.51 0.30 -14.00
C TRP A 151 7.83 -0.61 -12.97
N PRO A 152 6.50 -0.76 -12.99
CA PRO A 152 5.80 -1.66 -12.08
C PRO A 152 6.33 -3.10 -12.06
N ARG A 153 6.79 -3.62 -13.21
CA ARG A 153 7.47 -4.91 -13.29
C ARG A 153 8.80 -4.95 -12.52
N ASN A 154 9.61 -3.89 -12.62
CA ASN A 154 10.89 -3.81 -11.90
C ASN A 154 10.66 -3.68 -10.39
N PHE A 155 9.65 -2.92 -9.98
CA PHE A 155 9.25 -2.80 -8.58
C PHE A 155 8.86 -4.16 -7.98
N ASN A 156 8.05 -4.96 -8.70
CA ASN A 156 7.70 -6.32 -8.30
C ASN A 156 8.93 -7.25 -8.24
N ARG A 157 9.87 -7.11 -9.18
CA ARG A 157 11.10 -7.91 -9.19
C ARG A 157 11.98 -7.58 -7.98
N SER A 158 12.11 -6.31 -7.62
CA SER A 158 12.84 -5.89 -6.42
C SER A 158 12.17 -6.45 -5.16
N TYR A 159 10.85 -6.33 -5.06
CA TYR A 159 10.06 -6.92 -3.98
C TYR A 159 10.29 -8.43 -3.81
N ALA A 160 10.21 -9.20 -4.90
CA ALA A 160 10.44 -10.64 -4.87
C ALA A 160 11.87 -10.99 -4.39
N ARG A 161 12.87 -10.17 -4.77
CA ARG A 161 14.25 -10.29 -4.29
C ARG A 161 14.33 -10.02 -2.79
N HIS A 162 13.65 -8.98 -2.28
CA HIS A 162 13.62 -8.68 -0.86
C HIS A 162 13.01 -9.82 -0.03
N LEU A 163 11.90 -10.41 -0.47
CA LEU A 163 11.31 -11.59 0.20
C LEU A 163 12.30 -12.76 0.25
N LYS A 164 12.94 -13.06 -0.89
CA LYS A 164 13.95 -14.12 -0.97
C LYS A 164 15.11 -13.86 0.00
N ASN A 165 15.63 -12.64 0.04
CA ASN A 165 16.73 -12.26 0.93
C ASN A 165 16.33 -12.31 2.42
N ALA A 166 15.06 -12.04 2.73
CA ALA A 166 14.51 -12.18 4.06
C ALA A 166 14.18 -13.64 4.44
N GLY A 167 14.36 -14.61 3.54
CA GLY A 167 13.96 -16.00 3.75
C GLY A 167 12.45 -16.15 3.97
N ILE A 168 11.64 -15.34 3.28
CA ILE A 168 10.18 -15.40 3.31
C ILE A 168 9.71 -16.06 2.00
N PRO A 169 8.78 -17.03 2.04
CA PRO A 169 8.20 -17.61 0.83
C PRO A 169 7.64 -16.54 -0.10
N HIS A 170 7.66 -16.82 -1.40
CA HIS A 170 7.17 -15.85 -2.37
C HIS A 170 5.66 -15.64 -2.20
N LYS A 171 5.26 -14.43 -1.77
CA LYS A 171 3.87 -13.98 -1.77
C LYS A 171 3.73 -12.81 -2.75
N LYS A 172 2.65 -12.78 -3.53
CA LYS A 172 2.39 -11.66 -4.47
C LYS A 172 2.38 -10.33 -3.70
N LEU A 173 2.81 -9.23 -4.33
CA LEU A 173 2.80 -7.90 -3.68
C LEU A 173 1.40 -7.51 -3.15
N HIS A 174 0.35 -7.96 -3.84
CA HIS A 174 -1.02 -7.72 -3.40
C HIS A 174 -1.36 -8.37 -2.05
N ALA A 175 -0.64 -9.40 -1.62
CA ALA A 175 -0.84 -10.03 -0.32
C ALA A 175 -0.60 -9.06 0.84
N LEU A 176 0.24 -8.02 0.69
CA LEU A 176 0.39 -6.96 1.71
C LEU A 176 -0.93 -6.25 1.98
N ARG A 177 -1.72 -5.99 0.93
CA ARG A 177 -3.05 -5.39 1.07
C ARG A 177 -4.02 -6.36 1.73
N HIS A 178 -3.99 -7.64 1.37
CA HIS A 178 -4.80 -8.65 2.06
C HIS A 178 -4.47 -8.68 3.55
N THR A 179 -3.18 -8.74 3.90
CA THR A 179 -2.73 -8.70 5.30
C THR A 179 -3.19 -7.44 6.01
N PHE A 180 -3.09 -6.26 5.40
CA PHE A 180 -3.60 -5.02 5.99
C PHE A 180 -5.09 -5.12 6.35
N CYS A 181 -5.92 -5.57 5.39
CA CYS A 181 -7.35 -5.76 5.63
C CYS A 181 -7.62 -6.80 6.73
N THR A 182 -6.95 -7.95 6.68
CA THR A 182 -7.11 -9.03 7.67
C THR A 182 -6.76 -8.54 9.06
N LEU A 183 -5.62 -7.85 9.24
CA LEU A 183 -5.18 -7.38 10.55
C LEU A 183 -6.13 -6.34 11.14
N LEU A 184 -6.69 -5.42 10.33
CA LEU A 184 -7.71 -4.48 10.82
C LEU A 184 -9.00 -5.21 11.25
N LEU A 185 -9.44 -6.19 10.47
CA LEU A 185 -10.60 -7.02 10.83
C LEU A 185 -10.31 -7.92 12.04
N GLU A 186 -9.08 -8.36 12.26
CA GLU A 186 -8.74 -9.09 13.49
C GLU A 186 -8.66 -8.16 14.70
N ALA A 187 -8.26 -6.91 14.50
CA ALA A 187 -8.17 -5.87 15.53
C ALA A 187 -9.54 -5.30 15.98
N GLY A 188 -10.63 -5.67 15.32
CA GLY A 188 -11.98 -5.25 15.72
C GLY A 188 -12.63 -4.19 14.83
N GLU A 189 -11.95 -3.72 13.77
CA GLU A 189 -12.46 -2.69 12.88
C GLU A 189 -13.70 -3.16 12.09
N ASP A 190 -14.60 -2.24 11.74
CA ASP A 190 -15.75 -2.58 10.92
C ASP A 190 -15.38 -2.79 9.46
N LEU A 191 -16.05 -3.74 8.80
CA LEU A 191 -15.78 -4.07 7.41
C LEU A 191 -15.95 -2.85 6.49
N LYS A 192 -16.97 -2.03 6.73
CA LYS A 192 -17.24 -0.85 5.91
C LYS A 192 -16.10 0.16 6.02
N ASN A 193 -15.58 0.38 7.22
CA ASN A 193 -14.44 1.26 7.45
C ASN A 193 -13.19 0.72 6.74
N VAL A 194 -12.92 -0.59 6.82
CA VAL A 194 -11.82 -1.21 6.08
C VAL A 194 -12.00 -0.99 4.58
N GLN A 195 -13.21 -1.20 4.02
CA GLN A 195 -13.48 -0.97 2.59
C GLN A 195 -13.24 0.47 2.15
N GLU A 196 -13.65 1.44 2.97
CA GLU A 196 -13.45 2.87 2.73
C GLU A 196 -11.96 3.24 2.72
N LEU A 197 -11.19 2.77 3.71
CA LEU A 197 -9.74 2.97 3.79
C LEU A 197 -9.01 2.44 2.56
N VAL A 198 -9.45 1.31 2.02
CA VAL A 198 -8.75 0.64 0.92
C VAL A 198 -9.34 0.97 -0.46
N GLY A 199 -10.51 1.61 -0.54
CA GLY A 199 -11.12 2.09 -1.78
C GLY A 199 -11.68 0.99 -2.70
N HIS A 200 -12.29 -0.07 -2.14
CA HIS A 200 -12.89 -1.18 -2.91
C HIS A 200 -14.42 -1.17 -2.83
N SER A 201 -15.09 -1.31 -3.98
CA SER A 201 -16.56 -1.48 -4.06
C SER A 201 -17.01 -2.94 -3.97
N ARG A 202 -16.13 -3.92 -4.22
CA ARG A 202 -16.41 -5.36 -4.10
C ARG A 202 -15.34 -6.03 -3.24
N ILE A 203 -15.82 -6.70 -2.20
CA ILE A 203 -15.09 -7.54 -1.24
C ILE A 203 -14.79 -8.93 -1.83
N SER A 204 -14.93 -9.18 -3.13
CA SER A 204 -14.85 -10.54 -3.65
C SER A 204 -13.49 -11.23 -3.46
N THR A 205 -12.42 -10.49 -3.16
CA THR A 205 -11.10 -11.03 -2.75
C THR A 205 -10.95 -11.19 -1.22
N THR A 206 -11.97 -10.82 -0.46
CA THR A 206 -12.00 -10.73 1.01
C THR A 206 -13.12 -11.59 1.60
N ALA A 207 -13.98 -12.23 0.80
CA ALA A 207 -15.13 -13.00 1.28
C ALA A 207 -14.73 -14.20 2.16
N ASP A 208 -13.72 -14.98 1.78
CA ASP A 208 -13.29 -16.17 2.54
C ASP A 208 -12.57 -15.78 3.85
N ILE A 209 -11.66 -14.81 3.77
CA ILE A 209 -10.97 -14.23 4.94
C ILE A 209 -12.00 -13.61 5.90
N TYR A 210 -12.93 -12.83 5.37
CA TYR A 210 -13.98 -12.19 6.15
C TYR A 210 -14.88 -13.22 6.81
N SER A 211 -15.23 -14.31 6.11
CA SER A 211 -16.05 -15.38 6.68
C SER A 211 -15.37 -16.00 7.90
N HIS A 212 -14.09 -16.34 7.82
CA HIS A 212 -13.35 -16.91 8.95
C HIS A 212 -13.18 -15.91 10.12
N VAL A 213 -12.88 -14.64 9.84
CA VAL A 213 -12.79 -13.61 10.90
C VAL A 213 -14.16 -13.35 11.53
N LEU A 214 -15.23 -13.32 10.73
CA LEU A 214 -16.60 -13.19 11.20
C LEU A 214 -17.02 -14.35 12.09
N GLU A 215 -16.70 -15.59 11.74
CA GLU A 215 -17.01 -16.75 12.57
C GLU A 215 -16.34 -16.66 13.94
N LYS A 216 -15.04 -16.31 13.97
CA LYS A 216 -14.32 -16.04 15.22
C LYS A 216 -14.96 -14.90 16.03
N ARG A 217 -15.39 -13.83 15.37
CA ARG A 217 -16.08 -12.70 16.03
C ARG A 217 -17.46 -13.09 16.56
N LYS A 218 -18.26 -13.85 15.80
CA LYS A 218 -19.57 -14.36 16.24
C LYS A 218 -19.42 -15.18 17.50
N LYS A 219 -18.43 -16.09 17.54
CA LYS A 219 -18.13 -16.88 18.73
C LYS A 219 -17.76 -16.00 19.93
N LYS A 220 -16.82 -15.05 19.76
CA LYS A 220 -16.44 -14.09 20.82
C LYS A 220 -17.62 -13.24 21.32
N ALA A 221 -18.51 -12.83 20.42
CA ALA A 221 -19.69 -12.04 20.77
C ALA A 221 -20.67 -12.83 21.65
N ILE A 222 -20.92 -14.10 21.29
CA ILE A 222 -21.75 -15.01 22.09
C ILE A 222 -21.08 -15.35 23.42
N GLU A 223 -19.76 -15.59 23.46
CA GLU A 223 -19.01 -15.78 24.72
C GLU A 223 -19.13 -14.55 25.64
N LYS A 224 -19.01 -13.34 25.08
CA LYS A 224 -19.19 -12.09 25.84
C LYS A 224 -20.61 -11.93 26.37
N LEU A 225 -21.63 -12.29 25.57
CA LEU A 225 -23.02 -12.29 26.01
C LEU A 225 -23.26 -13.31 27.12
N GLY A 226 -22.71 -14.52 26.99
CA GLY A 226 -22.77 -15.56 28.01
C GLY A 226 -22.15 -15.13 29.33
N ASN A 227 -21.04 -14.39 29.29
CA ASN A 227 -20.41 -13.83 30.49
C ASN A 227 -21.25 -12.71 31.14
N ILE A 228 -21.96 -11.90 30.35
CA ILE A 228 -22.83 -10.82 30.86
C ILE A 228 -24.11 -11.40 31.48
N LEU A 229 -24.69 -12.40 30.83
CA LEU A 229 -25.95 -13.03 31.22
C LEU A 229 -25.74 -14.29 32.08
N ALA A 230 -24.54 -14.51 32.61
CA ALA A 230 -24.27 -15.63 33.49
C ALA A 230 -25.16 -15.51 34.74
N VAL A 231 -26.24 -16.29 34.74
CA VAL A 231 -27.11 -16.45 35.90
C VAL A 231 -26.31 -17.20 36.96
N LYS A 232 -26.08 -16.56 38.11
CA LYS A 232 -25.49 -17.20 39.28
C LYS A 232 -26.46 -18.20 39.90
#